data_AF-A0A848SSH9-F1
#
_entry.id   AF-A0A848SSH9-F1
#
_cell.length_a   1.000
_cell.length_b   1.000
_cell.length_c   1.000
_cell.angle_alpha   90.00
_cell.angle_beta   90.00
_cell.angle_gamma   90.00
#
_symmetry.space_group_name_H-M   'P 1'
#
loop_
_entity.id
_entity.type
_entity.pdbx_description
1 polymer ?
#
loop_
_entity_poly.entity_id
_entity_poly.type
_entity_poly.pdbx_seq_one_letter_code
_entity_poly.pdbx_strand_id
1 'polypeptide(L)'
;LTAPEGKEQLTSILTYHVVEGPADAATLINNIKSNEGSYEITTVNGGTLTATLDGNNVVLTDAAGGKATVTATDIQASNGMIHVIDTVLMPG
;
A
#
# COMPACT_ATOMS: atom_id res chain seq x y z
N LEU A 1 9.93 -23.27 3.84
CA LEU A 1 9.93 -21.86 4.32
C LEU A 1 11.13 -21.51 5.22
N THR A 2 12.18 -22.35 5.29
CA THR A 2 13.35 -22.16 6.18
C THR A 2 14.66 -21.88 5.44
N ALA A 3 14.65 -21.92 4.10
CA ALA A 3 15.80 -21.52 3.30
C ALA A 3 16.05 -20.01 3.43
N PRO A 4 17.32 -19.55 3.51
CA PRO A 4 17.67 -18.13 3.67
C PRO A 4 16.99 -17.24 2.61
N GLU A 5 16.98 -17.68 1.36
CA GLU A 5 16.40 -16.95 0.22
C GLU A 5 14.88 -16.71 0.38
N GLY A 6 14.14 -17.69 0.91
CA GLY A 6 12.70 -17.54 1.13
C GLY A 6 12.36 -16.58 2.28
N LYS A 7 13.28 -16.38 3.23
CA LYS A 7 13.09 -15.42 4.33
C LYS A 7 13.32 -13.99 3.89
N GLU A 8 14.31 -13.75 3.03
CA GLU A 8 14.56 -12.42 2.46
C GLU A 8 13.41 -12.00 1.55
N GLN A 9 12.91 -12.90 0.69
CA GLN A 9 11.72 -12.63 -0.12
C GLN A 9 10.48 -12.32 0.73
N LEU A 10 10.22 -13.10 1.77
CA LEU A 10 9.08 -12.84 2.66
C LEU A 10 9.23 -11.51 3.40
N THR A 11 10.44 -11.18 3.86
CA THR A 11 10.71 -9.89 4.51
C THR A 11 10.48 -8.74 3.54
N SER A 12 10.90 -8.89 2.28
CA SER A 12 10.66 -7.89 1.23
C SER A 12 9.16 -7.66 1.00
N ILE A 13 8.39 -8.73 0.82
CA ILE A 13 6.94 -8.65 0.63
C ILE A 13 6.26 -7.99 1.84
N LEU A 14 6.63 -8.38 3.06
CA LEU A 14 6.02 -7.82 4.27
C LEU A 14 6.35 -6.34 4.42
N THR A 15 7.59 -5.93 4.18
CA THR A 15 8.01 -4.52 4.25
C THR A 15 7.44 -3.67 3.12
N TYR A 16 7.07 -4.27 1.99
CA TYR A 16 6.40 -3.60 0.88
C TYR A 16 4.93 -3.24 1.19
N HIS A 17 4.30 -3.93 2.14
CA HIS A 17 2.94 -3.58 2.60
C HIS A 17 2.93 -2.57 3.76
N VAL A 18 4.10 -2.09 4.18
CA VAL A 18 4.23 -1.12 5.27
C VAL A 18 4.66 0.22 4.69
N VAL A 19 3.96 1.27 5.10
CA VAL A 19 4.20 2.65 4.69
C VAL A 19 4.39 3.49 5.94
N GLU A 20 5.40 4.35 5.93
CA GLU A 20 5.62 5.33 7.01
C GLU A 20 4.89 6.64 6.69
N GLY A 21 4.06 7.11 7.61
CA GLY A 21 3.40 8.41 7.52
C GLY A 21 1.91 8.38 7.89
N PRO A 22 1.28 9.57 7.97
CA PRO A 22 -0.16 9.66 8.17
C PRO A 22 -0.86 9.11 6.93
N ALA A 23 -1.42 7.91 7.08
CA ALA A 23 -2.07 7.18 6.01
C ALA A 23 -3.58 7.05 6.24
N ASP A 24 -4.21 7.96 6.98
CA ASP A 24 -5.67 7.92 7.11
C ASP A 24 -6.34 8.07 5.74
N ALA A 25 -7.47 7.40 5.54
CA ALA A 25 -8.08 7.34 4.22
C ALA A 25 -8.50 8.74 3.73
N ALA A 26 -8.90 9.62 4.63
CA ALA A 26 -9.25 11.00 4.29
C ALA A 26 -8.03 11.77 3.74
N THR A 27 -6.89 11.73 4.43
CA THR A 27 -5.62 12.30 3.94
C THR A 27 -5.20 11.66 2.62
N LEU A 28 -5.31 10.34 2.49
CA LEU A 28 -4.92 9.64 1.26
C LEU A 28 -5.77 10.09 0.06
N ILE A 29 -7.09 10.15 0.23
CA ILE A 29 -8.03 10.62 -0.80
C ILE A 29 -7.74 12.08 -1.17
N ASN A 30 -7.46 12.93 -0.19
CA ASN A 30 -7.11 14.33 -0.42
C ASN A 30 -5.81 14.44 -1.21
N ASN A 31 -4.78 13.68 -0.85
CA ASN A 31 -3.51 13.65 -1.57
C ASN A 31 -3.68 13.19 -3.02
N ILE A 32 -4.48 12.16 -3.27
CA ILE A 32 -4.78 11.69 -4.63
C ILE A 32 -5.45 12.80 -5.45
N LYS A 33 -6.46 13.48 -4.88
CA LYS A 33 -7.16 14.59 -5.54
C LYS A 33 -6.26 15.80 -5.78
N SER A 34 -5.36 16.10 -4.86
CA SER A 34 -4.40 17.22 -4.98
C SER A 34 -3.29 16.95 -5.99
N ASN A 35 -2.94 15.69 -6.25
CA ASN A 35 -1.90 15.28 -7.18
C ASN A 35 -2.49 14.79 -8.52
N GLU A 36 -3.42 15.56 -9.08
CA GLU A 36 -4.00 15.32 -10.42
C GLU A 36 -4.67 13.93 -10.60
N GLY A 37 -5.08 13.29 -9.51
CA GLY A 37 -5.76 11.99 -9.52
C GLY A 37 -4.88 10.78 -9.19
N SER A 38 -3.60 10.98 -8.86
CA SER A 38 -2.69 9.92 -8.44
C SER A 38 -1.74 10.35 -7.33
N TYR A 39 -1.48 9.50 -6.34
CA TYR A 39 -0.54 9.75 -5.26
C TYR A 39 0.48 8.61 -5.15
N GLU A 40 1.77 8.93 -5.25
CA GLU A 40 2.83 7.96 -5.06
C GLU A 40 3.17 7.81 -3.59
N ILE A 41 3.29 6.55 -3.16
CA ILE A 41 3.56 6.15 -1.78
C ILE A 41 4.83 5.33 -1.77
N THR A 42 5.81 5.75 -0.98
CA THR A 42 7.03 4.98 -0.77
C THR A 42 6.84 4.03 0.41
N THR A 43 7.08 2.75 0.17
CA THR A 43 7.01 1.69 1.19
C THR A 43 8.31 1.62 1.99
N VAL A 44 8.27 0.96 3.16
CA VAL A 44 9.46 0.74 4.00
C VAL A 44 10.53 -0.08 3.27
N ASN A 45 10.11 -0.95 2.35
CA ASN A 45 11.02 -1.70 1.50
C ASN A 45 11.80 -0.82 0.49
N GLY A 46 11.36 0.43 0.28
CA GLY A 46 11.93 1.37 -0.68
C GLY A 46 11.26 1.32 -2.06
N GLY A 47 10.35 0.37 -2.29
CA GLY A 47 9.53 0.32 -3.50
C GLY A 47 8.36 1.32 -3.43
N THR A 48 7.86 1.73 -4.60
CA THR A 48 6.75 2.67 -4.72
C THR A 48 5.43 1.96 -5.03
N LEU A 49 4.34 2.54 -4.53
CA LEU A 49 2.96 2.20 -4.82
C LEU A 49 2.27 3.44 -5.38
N THR A 50 1.45 3.29 -6.42
CA THR A 50 0.66 4.40 -6.94
C THR A 50 -0.79 4.23 -6.49
N ALA A 51 -1.28 5.13 -5.67
CA ALA A 51 -2.67 5.21 -5.27
C ALA A 51 -3.47 6.09 -6.24
N THR A 52 -4.62 5.59 -6.66
CA THR A 52 -5.55 6.30 -7.55
C THR A 52 -6.97 6.15 -7.02
N LEU A 53 -7.87 7.03 -7.46
CA LEU A 53 -9.29 6.95 -7.14
C LEU A 53 -10.05 6.37 -8.33
N ASP A 54 -10.74 5.26 -8.10
CA ASP A 54 -11.73 4.71 -9.02
C ASP A 54 -13.13 4.91 -8.41
N GLY A 55 -13.76 6.02 -8.81
CA GLY A 55 -15.01 6.49 -8.21
C GLY A 55 -14.83 6.87 -6.74
N ASN A 56 -15.36 6.04 -5.85
CA ASN A 56 -15.25 6.18 -4.39
C ASN A 56 -14.19 5.26 -3.76
N ASN A 57 -13.59 4.37 -4.54
CA ASN A 57 -12.64 3.37 -4.06
C ASN A 57 -11.21 3.83 -4.31
N VAL A 58 -10.32 3.53 -3.37
CA VAL A 58 -8.88 3.71 -3.56
C VAL A 58 -8.30 2.45 -4.19
N VAL A 59 -7.59 2.62 -5.31
CA VAL A 59 -6.90 1.54 -6.03
C VAL A 59 -5.41 1.79 -5.95
N LEU A 60 -4.68 0.84 -5.37
CA LEU A 60 -3.23 0.82 -5.30
C LEU A 60 -2.69 0.01 -6.48
N THR A 61 -1.67 0.53 -7.16
CA THR A 61 -0.92 -0.18 -8.20
C THR A 61 0.50 -0.42 -7.69
N ASP A 62 0.97 -1.67 -7.73
CA ASP A 62 2.33 -2.03 -7.36
C ASP A 62 3.34 -1.90 -8.50
N ALA A 63 4.62 -2.07 -8.17
CA ALA A 63 5.73 -2.00 -9.11
C ALA A 63 5.69 -3.12 -10.18
N ALA A 64 5.06 -4.25 -9.88
CA ALA A 64 4.83 -5.35 -10.82
C ALA A 64 3.60 -5.12 -11.73
N GLY A 65 2.86 -4.03 -11.54
CA GLY A 65 1.63 -3.71 -12.27
C GLY A 65 0.37 -4.40 -11.70
N GLY A 66 0.49 -5.07 -10.57
CA GLY A 66 -0.62 -5.59 -9.78
C GLY A 66 -1.47 -4.45 -9.23
N LYS A 67 -2.79 -4.67 -9.17
CA LYS A 67 -3.75 -3.70 -8.64
C LYS A 67 -4.45 -4.28 -7.44
N ALA A 68 -4.55 -3.50 -6.37
CA ALA A 68 -5.27 -3.87 -5.16
C ALA A 68 -6.27 -2.76 -4.80
N THR A 69 -7.51 -3.15 -4.54
CA THR A 69 -8.56 -2.22 -4.12
C THR A 69 -8.63 -2.21 -2.61
N VAL A 70 -8.69 -1.02 -2.02
CA VAL A 70 -8.91 -0.86 -0.59
C VAL A 70 -10.38 -1.17 -0.27
N THR A 71 -10.60 -2.21 0.53
CA THR A 71 -11.92 -2.74 0.89
C THR A 71 -12.39 -2.31 2.28
N ALA A 72 -11.45 -2.00 3.19
CA ALA A 72 -11.74 -1.40 4.48
C ALA A 72 -10.63 -0.43 4.87
N THR A 73 -10.98 0.67 5.52
CA THR A 73 -10.04 1.71 5.93
C THR A 73 -10.14 2.03 7.41
N ASP A 74 -9.14 2.76 7.91
CA ASP A 74 -9.17 3.42 9.22
C ASP A 74 -9.34 2.47 10.40
N ILE A 75 -8.85 1.23 10.26
CA ILE A 75 -8.84 0.25 11.35
C ILE A 75 -7.71 0.61 12.31
N GLN A 76 -8.05 1.11 13.49
CA GLN A 76 -7.07 1.49 14.50
C GLN A 76 -6.43 0.25 15.12
N ALA A 77 -5.10 0.20 15.04
CA ALA A 77 -4.28 -0.84 15.66
C ALA A 77 -3.32 -0.22 16.67
N SER A 78 -2.78 -1.03 17.58
CA SER A 78 -1.85 -0.54 18.61
C SER A 78 -0.55 0.06 18.04
N ASN A 79 -0.23 -0.26 16.79
CA ASN A 79 0.98 0.15 16.08
C ASN A 79 0.71 1.10 14.91
N GLY A 80 -0.52 1.59 14.73
CA GLY A 80 -0.85 2.53 13.65
C GLY A 80 -2.25 2.31 13.10
N MET A 81 -2.38 2.48 11.78
CA MET A 81 -3.64 2.36 11.05
C MET A 81 -3.51 1.28 9.99
N ILE A 82 -4.53 0.41 9.91
CA ILE A 82 -4.60 -0.68 8.97
C ILE A 82 -5.66 -0.37 7.91
N HIS A 83 -5.29 -0.57 6.65
CA HIS A 83 -6.19 -0.61 5.52
C HIS A 83 -6.17 -2.02 4.93
N VAL A 84 -7.35 -2.55 4.63
CA VAL A 84 -7.52 -3.89 4.05
C VAL A 84 -7.60 -3.76 2.54
N ILE A 85 -6.81 -4.56 1.85
CA ILE A 85 -6.79 -4.65 0.39
C ILE A 85 -7.22 -6.05 -0.04
N ASP A 86 -7.79 -6.16 -1.24
CA ASP A 86 -8.25 -7.44 -1.81
C ASP A 86 -7.13 -8.30 -2.41
N THR A 87 -5.98 -7.70 -2.72
CA THR A 87 -4.89 -8.32 -3.49
C THR A 87 -3.56 -8.06 -2.81
N VAL A 88 -2.66 -9.05 -2.85
CA VAL A 88 -1.29 -8.92 -2.32
C VAL A 88 -0.44 -8.10 -3.29
N LEU A 89 0.25 -7.08 -2.78
CA LEU A 89 1.14 -6.22 -3.54
C LEU A 89 2.52 -6.86 -3.65
N MET A 90 3.09 -6.87 -4.84
CA MET A 90 4.39 -7.50 -5.08
C MET A 90 5.49 -6.43 -5.23
N PRO A 91 6.55 -6.44 -4.41
CA PRO A 91 7.77 -5.74 -4.76
C PRO A 91 8.33 -6.44 -6.01
N GLY A 92 8.49 -5.69 -7.10
CA GLY A 92 8.84 -6.24 -8.43
C GLY A 92 10.10 -7.09 -8.49
#